data_AF-A0A9J6B5G4-F1
#
_entry.id   AF-A0A9J6B5G4-F1
#
_cell.length_a   1.000
_cell.length_b   1.000
_cell.length_c   1.000
_cell.angle_alpha   90.00
_cell.angle_beta   90.00
_cell.angle_gamma   90.00
#
_symmetry.space_group_name_H-M   'P 1'
#
loop_
_entity.id
_entity.type
_entity.pdbx_description
1 polymer ?
#
loop_
_entity_poly.entity_id
_entity_poly.type
_entity_poly.pdbx_seq_one_letter_code
_entity_poly.pdbx_strand_id
1 'polypeptide(L)'
;MSGTDVCLVKCSSVPCAAPENDTRDTSPLLFWIRNKCDITFHGDDSLSYFANGKSLCWFLESKLEEQIKRLHSVVGNAIVDDHYIVVGTGSSQLVQDALYALSPSDQPEPISVVSYTPFYLAYPDVTLFKDGPYIELITSPNNPDGIIREPVIGKIGVSKEAQLRAAKILEVVSNSCLDFTLENLFEYSQSLMTDKWQRLRKVVMDNDLFVLQNYPPQYCLFTKDLCESHLVITKILQREEGDCEKLLKEHTIQTRSGRRFGSDSRNVRISMLSSDEDFNIFLKRSYGYSRIYK
;
A
#
# COMPACT_ATOMS: atom_id res chain seq x y z
N MET A 1 -20.05 -47.80 -6.37
CA MET A 1 -19.79 -47.20 -7.70
C MET A 1 -20.64 -45.94 -7.76
N SER A 2 -20.14 -44.71 -7.83
CA SER A 2 -18.82 -44.18 -8.13
C SER A 2 -18.64 -42.90 -7.30
N GLY A 3 -17.49 -42.80 -6.62
CA GLY A 3 -17.03 -41.52 -6.07
C GLY A 3 -16.45 -40.72 -7.21
N THR A 4 -16.77 -39.43 -7.26
CA THR A 4 -16.12 -38.48 -8.14
C THR A 4 -14.80 -38.07 -7.49
N ASP A 5 -13.74 -38.78 -7.86
CA ASP A 5 -12.36 -38.36 -7.65
C ASP A 5 -12.18 -36.99 -8.33
N VAL A 6 -12.08 -35.96 -7.50
CA VAL A 6 -11.57 -34.66 -7.91
C VAL A 6 -10.13 -34.90 -8.35
N CYS A 7 -9.86 -34.75 -9.65
CA CYS A 7 -8.52 -34.74 -10.19
C CYS A 7 -7.70 -33.65 -9.46
N LEU A 8 -6.90 -34.09 -8.48
CA LEU A 8 -5.76 -33.33 -7.98
C LEU A 8 -4.76 -33.22 -9.13
N VAL A 9 -4.94 -32.21 -9.96
CA VAL A 9 -3.84 -31.67 -10.77
C VAL A 9 -2.82 -31.15 -9.76
N LYS A 10 -1.81 -31.98 -9.47
CA LYS A 10 -0.58 -31.53 -8.84
C LYS A 10 0.05 -30.52 -9.80
N CYS A 11 -0.24 -29.24 -9.62
CA CYS A 11 0.60 -28.20 -10.16
C CYS A 11 2.02 -28.43 -9.64
N SER A 12 2.98 -28.54 -10.55
CA SER A 12 4.40 -28.47 -10.23
C SER A 12 4.68 -27.25 -9.38
N SER A 13 5.65 -27.34 -8.46
CA SER A 13 6.16 -26.23 -7.67
C SER A 13 6.51 -25.02 -8.55
N VAL A 14 5.57 -24.09 -8.69
CA VAL A 14 5.81 -22.79 -9.33
C VAL A 14 6.85 -22.07 -8.48
N PRO A 15 7.94 -21.55 -9.05
CA PRO A 15 9.03 -20.92 -8.29
C PRO A 15 8.68 -19.49 -7.85
N CYS A 16 7.47 -19.26 -7.35
CA CYS A 16 7.05 -17.97 -6.86
C CYS A 16 6.85 -18.05 -5.35
N ALA A 17 7.87 -17.69 -4.59
CA ALA A 17 7.65 -17.00 -3.32
C ALA A 17 7.96 -15.54 -3.61
N ALA A 18 6.98 -14.85 -4.18
CA ALA A 18 7.12 -13.46 -4.56
C ALA A 18 6.21 -12.62 -3.66
N PRO A 19 6.78 -11.82 -2.75
CA PRO A 19 6.14 -10.61 -2.28
C PRO A 19 6.21 -9.52 -3.37
N GLU A 20 5.72 -9.83 -4.57
CA GLU A 20 5.41 -8.81 -5.58
C GLU A 20 4.02 -8.23 -5.28
N ASN A 21 3.86 -6.91 -5.34
CA ASN A 21 2.56 -6.24 -5.17
C ASN A 21 1.50 -6.65 -6.21
N ASP A 22 1.86 -7.46 -7.22
CA ASP A 22 0.94 -7.91 -8.27
C ASP A 22 0.22 -9.22 -7.93
N THR A 23 0.67 -9.98 -6.93
CA THR A 23 0.07 -11.28 -6.59
C THR A 23 -0.64 -11.22 -5.25
N ARG A 24 -1.94 -10.89 -5.30
CA ARG A 24 -2.97 -11.01 -4.24
C ARG A 24 -2.47 -10.68 -2.82
N ASP A 25 -2.64 -9.43 -2.41
CA ASP A 25 -2.58 -9.02 -1.01
C ASP A 25 -3.68 -9.76 -0.22
N THR A 26 -3.32 -10.91 0.35
CA THR A 26 -4.25 -11.81 1.07
C THR A 26 -4.17 -11.65 2.57
N SER A 27 -3.22 -10.87 3.09
CA SER A 27 -3.02 -10.65 4.52
C SER A 27 -4.31 -10.20 5.25
N PRO A 28 -5.06 -9.19 4.77
CA PRO A 28 -6.33 -8.81 5.41
C PRO A 28 -7.53 -9.64 4.93
N LEU A 29 -7.36 -10.60 4.01
CA LEU A 29 -8.49 -11.35 3.44
C LEU A 29 -9.25 -12.12 4.54
N LEU A 30 -8.53 -12.67 5.52
CA LEU A 30 -9.13 -13.42 6.62
C LEU A 30 -10.03 -12.54 7.51
N PHE A 31 -9.65 -11.27 7.70
CA PHE A 31 -10.49 -10.30 8.40
C PHE A 31 -11.82 -10.10 7.66
N TRP A 32 -11.77 -9.88 6.34
CA TRP A 32 -12.98 -9.67 5.53
C TRP A 32 -13.86 -10.92 5.41
N ILE A 33 -13.28 -12.12 5.41
CA ILE A 33 -14.05 -13.37 5.43
C ILE A 33 -14.82 -13.54 6.75
N ARG A 34 -14.23 -13.12 7.87
CA ARG A 34 -14.87 -13.18 9.20
C ARG A 34 -15.90 -12.09 9.39
N ASN A 35 -15.61 -10.89 8.90
CA ASN A 35 -16.47 -9.71 9.02
C ASN A 35 -17.27 -9.54 7.73
N LYS A 36 -18.34 -10.35 7.57
CA LYS A 36 -19.21 -10.35 6.39
C LYS A 36 -19.65 -8.92 6.04
N CYS A 37 -19.17 -8.44 4.90
CA CYS A 37 -19.53 -7.16 4.32
C CYS A 37 -20.44 -7.39 3.11
N ASP A 38 -21.61 -7.98 3.35
CA ASP A 38 -22.56 -8.26 2.28
C ASP A 38 -23.13 -6.92 1.75
N ILE A 39 -23.11 -6.76 0.44
CA ILE A 39 -23.76 -5.66 -0.28
C ILE A 39 -24.73 -6.27 -1.27
N THR A 40 -25.96 -5.76 -1.24
CA THR A 40 -26.99 -6.07 -2.23
C THR A 40 -27.16 -4.86 -3.13
N PHE A 41 -27.08 -5.08 -4.44
CA PHE A 41 -27.43 -4.09 -5.45
C PHE A 41 -28.72 -4.56 -6.15
N HIS A 42 -29.66 -3.65 -6.36
CA HIS A 42 -30.82 -3.86 -7.21
C HIS A 42 -30.44 -3.63 -8.68
N GLY A 43 -31.19 -4.23 -9.61
CA GLY A 43 -30.89 -4.15 -11.04
C GLY A 43 -31.05 -2.75 -11.64
N ASP A 44 -31.72 -1.86 -10.91
CA ASP A 44 -31.96 -0.46 -11.23
C ASP A 44 -31.05 0.50 -10.45
N ASP A 45 -30.19 -0.01 -9.56
CA ASP A 45 -29.23 0.81 -8.83
C ASP A 45 -28.19 1.43 -9.76
N SER A 46 -27.88 2.71 -9.52
CA SER A 46 -26.75 3.43 -10.14
C SER A 46 -26.75 3.46 -11.69
N LEU A 47 -27.89 3.24 -12.34
CA LEU A 47 -28.01 3.32 -13.81
C LEU A 47 -27.79 4.74 -14.38
N SER A 48 -27.81 5.76 -13.53
CA SER A 48 -27.62 7.15 -13.92
C SER A 48 -26.14 7.53 -14.06
N TYR A 49 -25.82 8.29 -15.11
CA TYR A 49 -24.51 8.96 -15.22
C TYR A 49 -24.23 9.94 -14.10
N PHE A 50 -25.25 10.51 -13.43
CA PHE A 50 -25.09 11.45 -12.33
C PHE A 50 -25.37 10.76 -10.99
N ALA A 51 -24.42 10.88 -10.05
CA ALA A 51 -24.59 10.46 -8.66
C ALA A 51 -25.20 11.63 -7.86
N ASN A 52 -24.61 12.82 -8.02
CA ASN A 52 -25.12 14.06 -7.45
C ASN A 52 -24.88 15.23 -8.42
N GLY A 53 -25.88 15.56 -9.24
CA GLY A 53 -25.76 16.63 -10.25
C GLY A 53 -25.51 18.04 -9.69
N LYS A 54 -25.54 18.24 -8.36
CA LYS A 54 -25.24 19.52 -7.71
C LYS A 54 -23.81 19.60 -7.15
N SER A 55 -23.10 18.49 -7.07
CA SER A 55 -21.72 18.43 -6.55
C SER A 55 -20.71 18.82 -7.62
N LEU A 56 -19.57 19.40 -7.19
CA LEU A 56 -18.40 19.63 -8.05
C LEU A 56 -17.98 18.32 -8.73
N CYS A 57 -17.92 17.25 -7.94
CA CYS A 57 -17.71 15.91 -8.45
C CYS A 57 -19.07 15.22 -8.61
N TRP A 58 -19.77 15.50 -9.71
CA TRP A 58 -21.15 15.06 -9.95
C TRP A 58 -21.33 13.54 -10.05
N PHE A 59 -20.22 12.80 -10.15
CA PHE A 59 -20.15 11.36 -10.15
C PHE A 59 -19.61 10.78 -8.83
N LEU A 60 -19.52 11.59 -7.77
CA LEU A 60 -19.32 11.13 -6.40
C LEU A 60 -20.64 10.72 -5.76
N GLU A 61 -20.72 9.47 -5.32
CA GLU A 61 -21.80 8.96 -4.50
C GLU A 61 -21.76 9.57 -3.09
N SER A 62 -22.85 10.22 -2.67
CA SER A 62 -22.92 10.91 -1.37
C SER A 62 -22.61 9.98 -0.20
N LYS A 63 -23.02 8.70 -0.29
CA LYS A 63 -22.72 7.70 0.74
C LYS A 63 -21.22 7.42 0.84
N LEU A 64 -20.47 7.45 -0.26
CA LEU A 64 -19.01 7.35 -0.16
C LEU A 64 -18.42 8.59 0.50
N GLU A 65 -18.85 9.78 0.06
CA GLU A 65 -18.33 11.04 0.62
C GLU A 65 -18.47 11.06 2.14
N GLU A 66 -19.64 10.67 2.65
CA GLU A 66 -19.92 10.55 4.07
C GLU A 66 -18.96 9.57 4.76
N GLN A 67 -18.76 8.38 4.21
CA GLN A 67 -17.91 7.36 4.86
C GLN A 67 -16.41 7.69 4.77
N ILE A 68 -15.96 8.40 3.72
CA ILE A 68 -14.60 8.95 3.65
C ILE A 68 -14.41 9.98 4.77
N LYS A 69 -15.31 10.95 4.89
CA LYS A 69 -15.22 11.99 5.92
C LYS A 69 -15.27 11.38 7.32
N ARG A 70 -16.17 10.43 7.54
CA ARG A 70 -16.30 9.71 8.80
C ARG A 70 -15.05 8.94 9.17
N LEU A 71 -14.46 8.18 8.23
CA LEU A 71 -13.23 7.44 8.52
C LEU A 71 -12.10 8.39 8.94
N HIS A 72 -11.89 9.46 8.19
CA HIS A 72 -10.84 10.44 8.50
C HIS A 72 -11.06 11.16 9.82
N SER A 73 -12.32 11.46 10.16
CA SER A 73 -12.69 12.04 11.46
C SER A 73 -12.41 11.08 12.62
N VAL A 74 -12.75 9.79 12.46
CA VAL A 74 -12.52 8.77 13.50
C VAL A 74 -11.04 8.45 13.68
N VAL A 75 -10.28 8.36 12.59
CA VAL A 75 -8.84 8.01 12.64
C VAL A 75 -7.99 9.24 12.98
N GLY A 76 -8.42 10.43 12.59
CA GLY A 76 -7.68 11.68 12.81
C GLY A 76 -6.45 11.85 11.91
N ASN A 77 -6.41 11.18 10.75
CA ASN A 77 -5.25 11.20 9.84
C ASN A 77 -5.34 12.20 8.69
N ALA A 78 -6.49 12.84 8.48
CA ALA A 78 -6.67 13.91 7.49
C ALA A 78 -7.75 14.89 7.92
N ILE A 79 -7.59 16.17 7.56
CA ILE A 79 -8.62 17.20 7.69
C ILE A 79 -9.48 17.14 6.42
N VAL A 80 -10.80 17.07 6.58
CA VAL A 80 -11.73 16.80 5.48
C VAL A 80 -12.95 17.74 5.42
N ASP A 81 -13.20 18.53 6.47
CA ASP A 81 -14.44 19.31 6.61
C ASP A 81 -14.49 20.52 5.67
N ASP A 82 -13.34 21.12 5.37
CA ASP A 82 -13.17 22.29 4.49
C ASP A 82 -12.61 21.93 3.11
N HIS A 83 -12.62 20.63 2.75
CA HIS A 83 -12.04 20.13 1.51
C HIS A 83 -13.08 19.54 0.55
N TYR A 84 -12.86 19.74 -0.74
CA TYR A 84 -13.61 19.01 -1.77
C TYR A 84 -13.08 17.59 -1.89
N ILE A 85 -14.00 16.63 -1.93
CA ILE A 85 -13.68 15.24 -2.29
C ILE A 85 -14.01 15.07 -3.76
N VAL A 86 -12.99 14.88 -4.58
CA VAL A 86 -13.14 14.52 -5.99
C VAL A 86 -12.93 13.03 -6.13
N VAL A 87 -13.53 12.42 -7.16
CA VAL A 87 -13.40 11.01 -7.47
C VAL A 87 -12.85 10.71 -8.97
N GLY A 88 -12.12 9.60 -9.31
CA GLY A 88 -11.31 8.99 -10.46
C GLY A 88 -10.98 7.42 -10.39
N THR A 89 -9.85 6.80 -10.75
CA THR A 89 -9.69 5.30 -10.80
C THR A 89 -8.35 4.79 -10.28
N GLY A 90 -8.29 4.57 -8.97
CA GLY A 90 -7.03 4.33 -8.24
C GLY A 90 -6.17 5.60 -8.15
N SER A 91 -5.24 5.65 -7.21
CA SER A 91 -4.37 6.82 -7.01
C SER A 91 -3.52 7.19 -8.24
N SER A 92 -3.27 6.25 -9.15
CA SER A 92 -2.54 6.50 -10.39
C SER A 92 -3.25 7.51 -11.30
N GLN A 93 -4.56 7.38 -11.51
CA GLN A 93 -5.31 8.36 -12.32
C GLN A 93 -5.26 9.74 -11.67
N LEU A 94 -5.33 9.77 -10.35
CA LEU A 94 -5.43 10.99 -9.55
C LEU A 94 -4.17 11.82 -9.50
N VAL A 95 -3.03 11.13 -9.49
CA VAL A 95 -1.76 11.79 -9.67
C VAL A 95 -1.73 12.46 -11.04
N GLN A 96 -2.21 11.80 -12.11
CA GLN A 96 -2.26 12.40 -13.45
C GLN A 96 -3.22 13.58 -13.51
N ASP A 97 -4.43 13.46 -12.95
CA ASP A 97 -5.43 14.52 -12.92
C ASP A 97 -4.93 15.73 -12.10
N ALA A 98 -4.28 15.49 -10.97
CA ALA A 98 -3.68 16.55 -10.16
C ALA A 98 -2.52 17.25 -10.89
N LEU A 99 -1.65 16.49 -11.55
CA LEU A 99 -0.58 17.06 -12.38
C LEU A 99 -1.15 17.92 -13.51
N TYR A 100 -2.21 17.44 -14.18
CA TYR A 100 -2.90 18.20 -15.22
C TYR A 100 -3.52 19.48 -14.67
N ALA A 101 -4.24 19.41 -13.54
CA ALA A 101 -4.91 20.55 -12.93
C ALA A 101 -3.95 21.61 -12.36
N LEU A 102 -2.78 21.19 -11.87
CA LEU A 102 -1.75 22.08 -11.32
C LEU A 102 -0.80 22.65 -12.39
N SER A 103 -0.80 22.08 -13.59
CA SER A 103 0.06 22.55 -14.69
C SER A 103 -0.48 23.86 -15.27
N PRO A 104 0.38 24.88 -15.47
CA PRO A 104 -0.03 26.12 -16.12
C PRO A 104 -0.42 25.86 -17.58
N SER A 105 -1.53 26.44 -18.02
CA SER A 105 -2.04 26.29 -19.39
C SER A 105 -1.51 27.33 -20.38
N ASP A 106 -0.83 28.35 -19.86
CA ASP A 106 -0.37 29.54 -20.58
C ASP A 106 1.15 29.60 -20.78
N GLN A 107 1.87 28.55 -20.39
CA GLN A 107 3.33 28.48 -20.54
C GLN A 107 3.75 27.63 -21.75
N PRO A 108 4.79 28.05 -22.49
CA PRO A 108 5.31 27.30 -23.64
C PRO A 108 6.08 26.04 -23.22
N GLU A 109 6.56 25.98 -21.98
CA GLU A 109 7.26 24.82 -21.43
C GLU A 109 6.43 24.11 -20.36
N PRO A 110 6.51 22.77 -20.27
CA PRO A 110 5.85 22.02 -19.20
C PRO A 110 6.48 22.37 -17.84
N ILE A 111 5.64 22.43 -16.81
CA ILE A 111 6.09 22.62 -15.43
C ILE A 111 6.96 21.44 -14.99
N SER A 112 7.97 21.74 -14.17
CA SER A 112 8.80 20.70 -13.57
C SER A 112 7.98 19.84 -12.61
N VAL A 113 8.19 18.53 -12.64
CA VAL A 113 7.59 17.58 -11.70
C VAL A 113 8.71 16.80 -11.04
N VAL A 114 8.79 16.84 -9.71
CA VAL A 114 9.90 16.25 -8.96
C VAL A 114 9.40 15.30 -7.87
N SER A 115 10.26 14.37 -7.49
CA SER A 115 10.08 13.55 -6.29
C SER A 115 11.45 13.22 -5.70
N TYR A 116 11.58 13.30 -4.37
CA TYR A 116 12.84 13.02 -3.70
C TYR A 116 13.13 11.51 -3.62
N THR A 117 14.38 11.13 -3.90
CA THR A 117 14.82 9.74 -3.78
C THR A 117 14.98 9.32 -2.31
N PRO A 118 14.67 8.05 -1.98
CA PRO A 118 14.03 7.09 -2.86
C PRO A 118 12.52 7.41 -3.03
N PHE A 119 11.97 7.23 -4.22
CA PHE A 119 10.58 7.60 -4.56
C PHE A 119 9.77 6.39 -5.02
N TYR A 120 8.45 6.53 -5.14
CA TYR A 120 7.60 5.48 -5.68
C TYR A 120 7.93 5.16 -7.15
N LEU A 121 7.99 3.87 -7.48
CA LEU A 121 8.41 3.35 -8.79
C LEU A 121 7.65 3.93 -9.99
N ALA A 122 6.40 4.39 -9.83
CA ALA A 122 5.62 4.91 -10.95
C ALA A 122 5.90 6.40 -11.25
N TYR A 123 6.66 7.10 -10.41
CA TYR A 123 6.91 8.54 -10.59
C TYR A 123 7.96 8.90 -11.65
N PRO A 124 9.03 8.12 -11.88
CA PRO A 124 9.99 8.42 -12.95
C PRO A 124 9.37 8.65 -14.33
N ASP A 125 8.29 7.94 -14.65
CA ASP A 125 7.58 8.07 -15.92
C ASP A 125 6.89 9.43 -16.08
N VAL A 126 6.72 10.19 -14.99
CA VAL A 126 6.05 11.50 -14.96
C VAL A 126 6.90 12.65 -14.39
N THR A 127 8.09 12.37 -13.87
CA THR A 127 8.99 13.41 -13.32
C THR A 127 9.90 14.00 -14.39
N LEU A 128 10.00 15.33 -14.44
CA LEU A 128 10.91 16.09 -15.29
C LEU A 128 11.41 17.28 -14.46
N PHE A 129 12.73 17.44 -14.32
CA PHE A 129 13.30 18.59 -13.61
C PHE A 129 13.92 19.61 -14.57
N LYS A 130 13.49 20.85 -14.41
CA LYS A 130 14.07 22.07 -14.98
C LYS A 130 14.07 23.16 -13.91
N ASP A 131 15.00 24.10 -14.02
CA ASP A 131 15.06 25.26 -13.13
C ASP A 131 13.77 26.10 -13.25
N GLY A 132 13.10 26.36 -12.12
CA GLY A 132 11.85 27.13 -12.10
C GLY A 132 10.78 26.56 -11.14
N PRO A 133 9.51 26.99 -11.28
CA PRO A 133 8.40 26.45 -10.50
C PRO A 133 8.22 24.95 -10.78
N TYR A 134 7.88 24.19 -9.74
CA TYR A 134 7.73 22.75 -9.84
C TYR A 134 6.56 22.23 -9.00
N ILE A 135 6.05 21.05 -9.38
CA ILE A 135 5.11 20.25 -8.62
C ILE A 135 5.90 19.13 -7.91
N GLU A 136 5.71 18.98 -6.61
CA GLU A 136 6.37 17.93 -5.82
C GLU A 136 5.44 16.76 -5.53
N LEU A 137 5.87 15.55 -5.92
CA LEU A 137 5.18 14.31 -5.59
C LEU A 137 5.70 13.76 -4.25
N ILE A 138 4.86 13.86 -3.22
CA ILE A 138 5.18 13.45 -1.85
C ILE A 138 4.36 12.22 -1.46
N THR A 139 5.07 11.15 -1.09
CA THR A 139 4.51 9.91 -0.52
C THR A 139 4.88 9.84 0.96
N SER A 140 3.89 9.71 1.84
CA SER A 140 4.07 9.70 3.29
C SER A 140 3.03 8.77 3.94
N PRO A 141 3.43 7.68 4.62
CA PRO A 141 4.78 7.11 4.67
C PRO A 141 5.32 6.79 3.27
N ASN A 142 6.60 7.04 3.03
CA ASN A 142 7.19 6.94 1.71
C ASN A 142 7.31 5.49 1.20
N ASN A 143 7.36 5.31 -0.12
CA ASN A 143 7.65 4.01 -0.75
C ASN A 143 8.98 4.15 -1.48
N PRO A 144 10.02 3.36 -1.14
CA PRO A 144 9.97 2.07 -0.46
C PRO A 144 10.34 2.06 1.03
N ASP A 145 10.73 3.19 1.61
CA ASP A 145 11.43 3.25 2.89
C ASP A 145 10.55 3.64 4.09
N GLY A 146 9.26 3.90 3.88
CA GLY A 146 8.27 4.23 4.90
C GLY A 146 8.56 5.44 5.77
N ILE A 147 9.49 6.30 5.38
CA ILE A 147 9.79 7.54 6.11
C ILE A 147 8.61 8.50 5.95
N ILE A 148 8.21 9.16 7.06
CA ILE A 148 7.22 10.23 7.02
C ILE A 148 7.84 11.44 6.32
N ARG A 149 7.17 11.93 5.28
CA ARG A 149 7.52 13.16 4.56
C ARG A 149 6.44 14.21 4.78
N GLU A 150 6.83 15.47 4.90
CA GLU A 150 5.90 16.59 5.09
C GLU A 150 5.58 17.25 3.74
N PRO A 151 4.29 17.53 3.46
CA PRO A 151 3.87 18.11 2.19
C PRO A 151 3.91 19.64 2.13
N VAL A 152 3.91 20.15 0.90
CA VAL A 152 3.30 21.44 0.55
C VAL A 152 2.08 21.18 -0.37
N ILE A 153 0.96 20.75 0.25
CA ILE A 153 -0.48 20.76 -0.17
C ILE A 153 -0.96 19.94 -1.42
N GLY A 154 -2.01 19.10 -1.21
CA GLY A 154 -3.19 18.89 -2.09
C GLY A 154 -3.33 17.62 -2.97
N LYS A 155 -4.41 16.81 -2.84
CA LYS A 155 -4.76 15.60 -3.68
C LYS A 155 -6.28 15.33 -3.80
N ILE A 156 -6.73 14.57 -4.82
CA ILE A 156 -8.14 14.39 -5.32
C ILE A 156 -8.40 12.92 -5.79
N GLY A 157 -9.57 12.27 -5.56
CA GLY A 157 -9.95 10.78 -5.40
C GLY A 157 -10.65 10.01 -6.58
N VAL A 158 -11.49 8.87 -6.44
CA VAL A 158 -11.98 7.69 -7.38
C VAL A 158 -13.48 7.36 -8.08
N SER A 159 -13.95 6.12 -8.43
CA SER A 159 -15.00 5.81 -9.50
C SER A 159 -16.29 5.09 -9.01
N LYS A 160 -17.49 5.38 -9.55
CA LYS A 160 -18.84 5.13 -8.96
C LYS A 160 -19.13 3.77 -8.30
N GLU A 161 -18.94 2.64 -8.96
CA GLU A 161 -19.24 1.32 -8.37
C GLU A 161 -18.14 0.89 -7.38
N ALA A 162 -16.91 1.34 -7.60
CA ALA A 162 -15.86 1.21 -6.60
C ALA A 162 -16.15 2.11 -5.39
N GLN A 163 -16.84 3.23 -5.59
CA GLN A 163 -17.21 4.15 -4.52
C GLN A 163 -18.25 3.55 -3.58
N LEU A 164 -19.32 2.90 -4.07
CA LEU A 164 -20.32 2.28 -3.17
C LEU A 164 -19.74 1.09 -2.38
N ARG A 165 -18.89 0.27 -3.02
CA ARG A 165 -18.16 -0.80 -2.33
C ARG A 165 -17.19 -0.24 -1.28
N ALA A 166 -16.43 0.79 -1.65
CA ALA A 166 -15.55 1.48 -0.72
C ALA A 166 -16.34 2.10 0.43
N ALA A 167 -17.49 2.73 0.17
CA ALA A 167 -18.34 3.32 1.21
C ALA A 167 -18.74 2.28 2.26
N LYS A 168 -19.20 1.10 1.84
CA LYS A 168 -19.57 0.05 2.78
C LYS A 168 -18.37 -0.48 3.57
N ILE A 169 -17.23 -0.69 2.89
CA ILE A 169 -15.98 -1.10 3.53
C ILE A 169 -15.57 -0.07 4.60
N LEU A 170 -15.55 1.20 4.24
CA LEU A 170 -15.21 2.32 5.13
C LEU A 170 -16.19 2.45 6.31
N GLU A 171 -17.48 2.17 6.09
CA GLU A 171 -18.50 2.12 7.14
C GLU A 171 -18.17 1.04 8.17
N VAL A 172 -17.85 -0.19 7.72
CA VAL A 172 -17.47 -1.30 8.61
C VAL A 172 -16.19 -0.98 9.38
N VAL A 173 -15.16 -0.46 8.71
CA VAL A 173 -13.90 -0.05 9.36
C VAL A 173 -14.17 0.99 10.44
N SER A 174 -14.94 2.04 10.12
CA SER A 174 -15.24 3.12 11.04
C SER A 174 -16.10 2.64 12.22
N ASN A 175 -17.06 1.76 11.99
CA ASN A 175 -17.86 1.14 13.06
C ASN A 175 -16.98 0.32 14.00
N SER A 176 -16.04 -0.46 13.47
CA SER A 176 -15.12 -1.29 14.27
C SER A 176 -14.19 -0.47 15.18
N CYS A 177 -14.02 0.83 14.91
CA CYS A 177 -13.27 1.74 15.77
C CYS A 177 -14.06 2.27 16.97
N LEU A 178 -15.40 2.23 16.89
CA LEU A 178 -16.29 2.83 17.88
C LEU A 178 -17.04 1.77 18.69
N ASP A 179 -17.23 0.57 18.12
CA ASP A 179 -17.92 -0.55 18.75
C ASP A 179 -16.93 -1.63 19.19
N PHE A 180 -16.70 -1.73 20.50
CA PHE A 180 -15.80 -2.70 21.12
C PHE A 180 -16.25 -4.16 20.98
N THR A 181 -17.46 -4.41 20.46
CA THR A 181 -17.94 -5.78 20.19
C THR A 181 -17.53 -6.30 18.81
N LEU A 182 -17.05 -5.42 17.92
CA LEU A 182 -16.59 -5.77 16.58
C LEU A 182 -15.07 -6.01 16.56
N GLU A 183 -14.60 -6.89 15.67
CA GLU A 183 -13.18 -7.04 15.41
C GLU A 183 -12.66 -5.77 14.72
N ASN A 184 -11.72 -5.08 15.36
CA ASN A 184 -11.18 -3.83 14.84
C ASN A 184 -10.13 -4.11 13.75
N LEU A 185 -10.33 -3.57 12.54
CA LEU A 185 -9.41 -3.79 11.42
C LEU A 185 -8.00 -3.26 11.72
N PHE A 186 -7.88 -2.11 12.39
CA PHE A 186 -6.60 -1.51 12.72
C PHE A 186 -5.84 -2.34 13.75
N GLU A 187 -6.50 -2.82 14.80
CA GLU A 187 -5.88 -3.70 15.80
C GLU A 187 -5.49 -5.05 15.19
N TYR A 188 -6.38 -5.65 14.40
CA TYR A 188 -6.09 -6.89 13.67
C TYR A 188 -4.86 -6.72 12.77
N SER A 189 -4.84 -5.65 11.96
CA SER A 189 -3.75 -5.37 11.02
C SER A 189 -2.46 -5.04 11.76
N GLN A 190 -2.52 -4.28 12.86
CA GLN A 190 -1.37 -3.97 13.70
C GLN A 190 -0.77 -5.23 14.31
N SER A 191 -1.61 -6.13 14.84
CA SER A 191 -1.18 -7.42 15.39
C SER A 191 -0.51 -8.29 14.32
N LEU A 192 -1.16 -8.43 13.16
CA LEU A 192 -0.64 -9.19 12.02
C LEU A 192 0.72 -8.65 11.55
N MET A 193 0.84 -7.34 11.39
CA MET A 193 2.07 -6.69 10.95
C MET A 193 3.16 -6.76 12.02
N THR A 194 2.83 -6.63 13.30
CA THR A 194 3.77 -6.78 14.42
C THR A 194 4.40 -8.18 14.40
N ASP A 195 3.57 -9.22 14.29
CA ASP A 195 4.05 -10.60 14.24
C ASP A 195 4.96 -10.85 13.02
N LYS A 196 4.56 -10.39 11.82
CA LYS A 196 5.43 -10.50 10.63
C LYS A 196 6.75 -9.78 10.79
N TRP A 197 6.74 -8.57 11.37
CA TRP A 197 7.95 -7.80 11.62
C TRP A 197 8.86 -8.47 12.65
N GLN A 198 8.32 -9.05 13.72
CA GLN A 198 9.09 -9.80 14.69
C GLN A 198 9.79 -11.01 14.06
N ARG A 199 9.05 -11.79 13.25
CA ARG A 199 9.62 -12.93 12.52
C ARG A 199 10.73 -12.51 11.54
N LEU A 200 10.52 -11.42 10.80
CA LEU A 200 11.53 -10.88 9.88
C LEU A 200 12.77 -10.38 10.63
N ARG A 201 12.59 -9.57 11.68
CA ARG A 201 13.70 -9.06 12.50
C ARG A 201 14.53 -10.20 13.06
N LYS A 202 13.90 -11.27 13.55
CA LYS A 202 14.61 -12.46 14.04
C LYS A 202 15.50 -13.09 12.95
N VAL A 203 14.97 -13.32 11.75
CA VAL A 203 15.73 -13.90 10.64
C VAL A 203 16.89 -12.99 10.21
N VAL A 204 16.68 -11.67 10.17
CA VAL A 204 17.74 -10.71 9.81
C VAL A 204 18.77 -10.56 10.93
N MET A 205 18.37 -10.58 12.20
CA MET A 205 19.33 -10.53 13.32
C MET A 205 20.24 -11.76 13.38
N ASP A 206 19.72 -12.93 12.97
CA ASP A 206 20.50 -14.17 12.85
C ASP A 206 21.33 -14.23 11.54
N ASN A 207 21.24 -13.20 10.69
CA ASN A 207 21.85 -13.12 9.36
C ASN A 207 22.76 -11.89 9.24
N ASP A 208 24.06 -12.11 9.08
CA ASP A 208 25.04 -11.03 8.99
C ASP A 208 25.02 -10.29 7.64
N LEU A 209 24.24 -10.74 6.65
CA LEU A 209 24.28 -10.25 5.27
C LEU A 209 23.31 -9.09 5.01
N PHE A 210 22.27 -8.96 5.83
CA PHE A 210 21.19 -8.00 5.61
C PHE A 210 21.05 -7.00 6.75
N VAL A 211 20.63 -5.78 6.40
CA VAL A 211 20.29 -4.71 7.34
C VAL A 211 18.87 -4.27 7.07
N LEU A 212 18.06 -4.26 8.14
CA LEU A 212 16.73 -3.65 8.12
C LEU A 212 16.84 -2.17 8.47
N GLN A 213 16.00 -1.38 7.82
CA GLN A 213 15.79 0.00 8.23
C GLN A 213 15.18 0.06 9.63
N ASN A 214 15.72 0.95 10.45
CA ASN A 214 15.21 1.21 11.80
C ASN A 214 14.13 2.27 11.77
N TYR A 215 13.03 2.03 12.48
CA TYR A 215 11.93 2.98 12.64
C TYR A 215 11.76 3.27 14.13
N PRO A 216 12.12 4.48 14.60
CA PRO A 216 11.94 4.81 16.01
C PRO A 216 10.45 4.81 16.37
N PRO A 217 10.08 4.38 17.59
CA PRO A 217 8.72 4.52 18.08
C PRO A 217 8.25 5.97 18.02
N GLN A 218 7.02 6.18 17.58
CA GLN A 218 6.39 7.50 17.52
C GLN A 218 5.06 7.48 18.26
N TYR A 219 4.67 8.63 18.81
CA TYR A 219 3.38 8.74 19.48
C TYR A 219 2.26 8.77 18.43
N CYS A 220 1.34 7.82 18.52
CA CYS A 220 0.21 7.69 17.61
C CYS A 220 -1.03 8.35 18.24
N LEU A 221 -1.58 9.36 17.59
CA LEU A 221 -2.77 10.06 18.08
C LEU A 221 -4.02 9.18 18.09
N PHE A 222 -4.08 8.19 17.20
CA PHE A 222 -5.20 7.26 17.10
C PHE A 222 -5.23 6.27 18.28
N THR A 223 -4.12 5.56 18.54
CA THR A 223 -4.03 4.61 19.65
C THR A 223 -3.74 5.28 21.00
N LYS A 224 -3.29 6.54 20.97
CA LYS A 224 -2.85 7.33 22.13
C LYS A 224 -1.67 6.72 22.88
N ASP A 225 -0.80 6.00 22.16
CA ASP A 225 0.36 5.30 22.70
C ASP A 225 1.59 5.44 21.79
N LEU A 226 2.77 5.13 22.33
CA LEU A 226 4.01 4.98 21.56
C LEU A 226 3.94 3.69 20.72
N CYS A 227 4.01 3.84 19.41
CA CYS A 227 3.90 2.75 18.46
C CYS A 227 5.16 2.63 17.60
N GLU A 228 5.65 1.40 17.41
CA GLU A 228 6.63 1.10 16.36
C GLU A 228 5.96 1.09 14.99
N SER A 229 6.66 1.60 13.97
CA SER A 229 6.16 1.55 12.59
C SER A 229 6.34 0.16 11.99
N HIS A 230 5.24 -0.58 11.87
CA HIS A 230 5.18 -1.87 11.18
C HIS A 230 4.65 -1.69 9.77
N LEU A 231 5.54 -1.30 8.85
CA LEU A 231 5.17 -0.97 7.48
C LEU A 231 4.84 -2.20 6.64
N VAL A 232 3.89 -2.03 5.71
CA VAL A 232 3.47 -3.05 4.75
C VAL A 232 4.53 -3.37 3.68
N ILE A 233 5.52 -2.49 3.55
CA ILE A 233 6.66 -2.60 2.66
C ILE A 233 7.89 -2.23 3.47
N THR A 234 9.00 -2.96 3.25
CA THR A 234 10.28 -2.62 3.86
C THR A 234 11.43 -2.68 2.87
N LYS A 235 12.44 -1.86 3.14
CA LYS A 235 13.72 -1.85 2.45
C LYS A 235 14.71 -2.73 3.21
N ILE A 236 15.33 -3.67 2.50
CA ILE A 236 16.48 -4.44 2.99
C ILE A 236 17.72 -3.97 2.25
N LEU A 237 18.80 -3.75 3.00
CA LEU A 237 20.13 -3.44 2.48
C LEU A 237 21.03 -4.67 2.64
N GLN A 238 21.64 -5.14 1.55
CA GLN A 238 22.75 -6.08 1.61
C GLN A 238 24.03 -5.37 2.09
N ARG A 239 24.76 -5.98 3.03
CA ARG A 239 26.02 -5.42 3.55
C ARG A 239 27.15 -5.50 2.55
N GLU A 240 27.29 -6.64 1.90
CA GLU A 240 28.33 -6.86 0.89
C GLU A 240 28.02 -6.09 -0.40
N GLU A 241 29.08 -5.76 -1.13
CA GLU A 241 28.93 -5.16 -2.46
C GLU A 241 28.35 -6.18 -3.43
N GLY A 242 27.38 -5.74 -4.23
CA GLY A 242 26.73 -6.62 -5.19
C GLY A 242 25.34 -6.14 -5.59
N ASP A 243 24.67 -6.99 -6.36
CA ASP A 243 23.28 -6.82 -6.78
C ASP A 243 22.38 -7.69 -5.91
N CYS A 244 21.69 -7.07 -4.96
CA CYS A 244 20.88 -7.76 -3.97
C CYS A 244 19.65 -8.43 -4.61
N GLU A 245 19.08 -7.83 -5.66
CA GLU A 245 17.96 -8.44 -6.40
C GLU A 245 18.42 -9.73 -7.08
N LYS A 246 19.60 -9.69 -7.73
CA LYS A 246 20.20 -10.88 -8.36
C LYS A 246 20.47 -11.98 -7.33
N LEU A 247 21.06 -11.62 -6.19
CA LEU A 247 21.38 -12.55 -5.11
C LEU A 247 20.15 -13.28 -4.57
N LEU A 248 19.08 -12.51 -4.29
CA LEU A 248 17.83 -13.08 -3.80
C LEU A 248 17.14 -13.95 -4.86
N LYS A 249 17.25 -13.56 -6.14
CA LYS A 249 16.71 -14.33 -7.26
C LYS A 249 17.37 -15.70 -7.42
N GLU A 250 18.67 -15.82 -7.19
CA GLU A 250 19.39 -17.11 -7.17
C GLU A 250 18.83 -18.06 -6.12
N HIS A 251 18.26 -17.51 -5.04
CA HIS A 251 17.60 -18.25 -3.96
C HIS A 251 16.09 -18.31 -4.15
N THR A 252 15.59 -18.08 -5.37
CA THR A 252 14.16 -18.11 -5.72
C THR A 252 13.30 -17.11 -4.94
N ILE A 253 13.89 -16.00 -4.47
CA ILE A 253 13.17 -14.89 -3.85
C ILE A 253 13.07 -13.76 -4.87
N GLN A 254 11.84 -13.40 -5.25
CA GLN A 254 11.61 -12.26 -6.14
C GLN A 254 11.42 -10.98 -5.31
N THR A 255 12.12 -9.92 -5.69
CA THR A 255 12.03 -8.60 -5.04
C THR A 255 12.02 -7.50 -6.10
N ARG A 256 11.95 -6.24 -5.67
CA ARG A 256 12.18 -5.08 -6.55
C ARG A 256 13.50 -4.42 -6.20
N SER A 257 14.42 -4.34 -7.16
CA SER A 257 15.71 -3.65 -6.99
C SER A 257 15.52 -2.19 -6.57
N GLY A 258 16.36 -1.74 -5.64
CA GLY A 258 16.43 -0.35 -5.17
C GLY A 258 16.70 0.65 -6.28
N ARG A 259 17.39 0.24 -7.36
CA ARG A 259 17.63 1.08 -8.56
C ARG A 259 16.36 1.62 -9.18
N ARG A 260 15.29 0.82 -9.12
CA ARG A 260 13.96 1.20 -9.62
C ARG A 260 13.32 2.35 -8.82
N PHE A 261 13.78 2.58 -7.60
CA PHE A 261 13.30 3.64 -6.70
C PHE A 261 14.32 4.79 -6.56
N GLY A 262 15.36 4.81 -7.40
CA GLY A 262 16.47 5.78 -7.29
C GLY A 262 17.45 5.51 -6.15
N SER A 263 17.50 4.27 -5.62
CA SER A 263 18.48 3.81 -4.63
C SER A 263 19.57 2.94 -5.28
N ASP A 264 20.63 2.59 -4.56
CA ASP A 264 21.67 1.69 -5.08
C ASP A 264 21.19 0.21 -5.25
N SER A 265 21.98 -0.62 -5.95
CA SER A 265 21.67 -2.03 -6.23
C SER A 265 21.78 -2.97 -5.03
N ARG A 266 22.35 -2.52 -3.91
CA ARG A 266 22.39 -3.31 -2.66
C ARG A 266 21.07 -3.28 -1.93
N ASN A 267 20.18 -2.38 -2.32
CA ASN A 267 18.87 -2.25 -1.72
C ASN A 267 17.82 -3.04 -2.50
N VAL A 268 16.88 -3.65 -1.79
CA VAL A 268 15.68 -4.26 -2.35
C VAL A 268 14.46 -3.88 -1.54
N ARG A 269 13.32 -3.81 -2.21
CA ARG A 269 12.01 -3.63 -1.58
C ARG A 269 11.31 -4.98 -1.45
N ILE A 270 10.79 -5.25 -0.26
CA ILE A 270 10.03 -6.46 0.07
C ILE A 270 8.62 -6.07 0.53
N SER A 271 7.60 -6.76 0.01
CA SER A 271 6.22 -6.64 0.50
C SER A 271 5.98 -7.55 1.70
N MET A 272 5.30 -7.03 2.72
CA MET A 272 4.88 -7.77 3.91
C MET A 272 3.41 -8.21 3.81
N LEU A 273 2.73 -7.91 2.70
CA LEU A 273 1.29 -8.15 2.50
C LEU A 273 0.95 -9.49 1.85
N SER A 274 1.97 -10.25 1.42
CA SER A 274 1.79 -11.60 0.89
C SER A 274 1.06 -12.52 1.90
N SER A 275 0.58 -13.67 1.42
CA SER A 275 0.02 -14.68 2.33
C SER A 275 1.05 -15.08 3.40
N ASP A 276 0.56 -15.62 4.53
CA ASP A 276 1.47 -16.11 5.57
C ASP A 276 2.35 -17.27 5.07
N GLU A 277 1.83 -18.10 4.16
CA GLU A 277 2.58 -19.18 3.52
C GLU A 277 3.75 -18.63 2.69
N ASP A 278 3.48 -17.68 1.78
CA ASP A 278 4.52 -17.05 0.96
C ASP A 278 5.56 -16.33 1.81
N PHE A 279 5.10 -15.65 2.86
CA PHE A 279 5.97 -14.96 3.81
C PHE A 279 6.87 -15.94 4.57
N ASN A 280 6.34 -17.07 5.03
CA ASN A 280 7.13 -18.11 5.69
C ASN A 280 8.14 -18.77 4.74
N ILE A 281 7.79 -18.96 3.47
CA ILE A 281 8.75 -19.45 2.45
C ILE A 281 9.87 -18.44 2.25
N PHE A 282 9.56 -17.14 2.16
CA PHE A 282 10.55 -16.07 2.09
C PHE A 282 11.50 -16.07 3.30
N LEU A 283 10.96 -16.15 4.52
CA LEU A 283 11.76 -16.23 5.75
C LEU A 283 12.68 -17.46 5.76
N LYS A 284 12.15 -18.63 5.38
CA LYS A 284 12.91 -19.89 5.32
C LYS A 284 14.07 -19.82 4.32
N ARG A 285 13.83 -19.26 3.14
CA ARG A 285 14.86 -19.09 2.09
C ARG A 285 15.93 -18.08 2.55
N SER A 286 15.52 -16.98 3.18
CA SER A 286 16.43 -15.96 3.72
C SER A 286 17.29 -16.51 4.87
N TYR A 287 16.73 -17.38 5.72
CA TYR A 287 17.47 -18.05 6.79
C TYR A 287 18.44 -19.14 6.26
N GLY A 288 17.99 -19.95 5.30
CA GLY A 288 18.82 -20.99 4.67
C GLY A 288 20.08 -20.43 4.03
N TYR A 289 19.99 -19.22 3.47
CA TYR A 289 21.12 -18.50 2.89
C TYR A 289 22.21 -18.15 3.92
N SER A 290 21.83 -17.67 5.12
CA SER A 290 22.77 -17.33 6.22
C SER A 290 23.70 -18.50 6.62
N ARG A 291 23.26 -19.75 6.43
CA ARG A 291 24.02 -20.95 6.82
C ARG A 291 24.98 -21.49 5.75
N ILE A 292 24.81 -21.10 4.49
CA ILE A 292 25.66 -21.59 3.38
C ILE A 292 26.96 -20.77 3.29
N TYR A 293 26.92 -19.52 3.75
CA TYR A 293 28.02 -18.55 3.63
C TYR A 293 28.67 -18.18 4.99
N LYS A 294 28.37 -18.94 6.06
CA LYS A 294 29.13 -18.95 7.32
C LYS A 294 30.12 -20.11 7.31
#